data_AF-A0A2E4LS43-F1
#
_entry.id   AF-A0A2E4LS43-F1
#
_cell.length_a   1.000
_cell.length_b   1.000
_cell.length_c   1.000
_cell.angle_alpha   90.00
_cell.angle_beta   90.00
_cell.angle_gamma   90.00
#
_symmetry.space_group_name_H-M   'P 1'
#
loop_
_entity.id
_entity.type
_entity.pdbx_description
1 polymer ?
#
loop_
_entity_poly.entity_id
_entity_poly.type
_entity_poly.pdbx_seq_one_letter_code
_entity_poly.pdbx_strand_id
1 'polypeptide(L)' 'MGVYDSNIASSIPILYGGSVNGANSKDLFTMDNINGGLIGGASLNGEEFVEIYQAAESLIYE' A
#
# COMPACT_ATOMS: atom_id res chain seq x y z
N MET A 1 12.60 19.01 -23.59
CA MET A 1 12.89 17.81 -22.78
C MET A 1 11.65 17.56 -21.94
N GLY A 2 10.97 16.43 -22.15
CA GLY A 2 9.80 16.09 -21.32
C GLY A 2 10.25 15.93 -19.88
N VAL A 3 9.56 16.58 -18.95
CA VAL A 3 9.89 16.57 -17.51
C VAL A 3 9.56 15.21 -16.86
N TYR A 4 8.92 14.31 -17.61
CA TYR A 4 8.48 13.00 -17.15
C TYR A 4 9.01 11.92 -18.10
N ASP A 5 9.61 10.87 -17.53
CA ASP A 5 10.10 9.69 -18.23
C ASP A 5 9.81 8.40 -17.42
N SER A 6 10.16 7.25 -17.98
CA SER A 6 9.94 5.94 -17.35
C SER A 6 10.73 5.75 -16.05
N ASN A 7 11.93 6.33 -15.94
CA ASN A 7 12.74 6.20 -14.75
C ASN A 7 12.09 6.96 -13.58
N ILE A 8 11.55 8.15 -13.84
CA ILE A 8 10.76 8.90 -12.88
C ILE A 8 9.52 8.11 -12.47
N ALA A 9 8.76 7.58 -13.44
CA ALA A 9 7.54 6.82 -13.15
C ALA A 9 7.79 5.59 -12.25
N SER A 10 8.86 4.83 -12.51
CA SER A 10 9.22 3.66 -11.70
C SER A 10 9.72 4.00 -10.29
N SER A 11 10.10 5.27 -10.04
CA SER A 11 10.60 5.71 -8.73
C SER A 11 9.53 6.26 -7.79
N ILE A 12 8.32 6.52 -8.29
CA ILE A 12 7.24 7.16 -7.54
C ILE A 12 6.32 6.08 -6.95
N PRO A 13 6.17 5.99 -5.62
CA PRO A 13 5.21 5.08 -5.00
C PRO A 13 3.77 5.48 -5.33
N ILE A 14 2.97 4.49 -5.75
CA ILE A 14 1.53 4.62 -5.95
C ILE A 14 0.83 3.97 -4.76
N LEU A 15 0.21 4.79 -3.92
CA LEU A 15 -0.51 4.33 -2.72
C LEU A 15 -2.01 4.22 -3.00
N TYR A 16 -2.62 3.14 -2.53
CA TYR A 16 -4.07 2.96 -2.58
C TYR A 16 -4.76 3.66 -1.40
N GLY A 17 -5.60 4.65 -1.69
CA GLY A 17 -6.33 5.45 -0.69
C GLY A 17 -7.80 5.08 -0.50
N GLY A 18 -8.23 3.92 -1.00
CA GLY A 18 -9.59 3.41 -0.77
C GLY A 18 -9.79 2.83 0.63
N SER A 19 -10.87 2.10 0.82
CA SER A 19 -11.19 1.44 2.09
C SER A 19 -10.27 0.24 2.34
N VAL A 20 -9.15 0.47 3.03
CA VAL A 20 -8.22 -0.57 3.49
C VAL A 20 -8.53 -0.94 4.94
N ASN A 21 -8.60 -2.24 5.22
CA ASN A 21 -8.80 -2.82 6.55
C ASN A 21 -8.01 -4.13 6.70
N GLY A 22 -8.02 -4.73 7.89
CA GLY A 22 -7.32 -6.00 8.16
C GLY A 22 -7.75 -7.13 7.20
N ALA A 23 -9.02 -7.16 6.79
CA ALA A 23 -9.57 -8.23 5.95
C ALA A 23 -9.18 -8.15 4.47
N ASN A 24 -8.80 -6.99 3.94
CA ASN A 24 -8.52 -6.81 2.50
C ASN A 24 -7.10 -6.31 2.18
N SER A 25 -6.33 -5.91 3.20
CA SER A 25 -5.00 -5.33 3.03
C SER A 25 -4.03 -6.23 2.25
N LYS A 26 -4.00 -7.54 2.54
CA LYS A 26 -3.14 -8.50 1.85
C LYS A 26 -3.44 -8.56 0.35
N ASP A 27 -4.71 -8.76 -0.02
CA ASP A 27 -5.10 -8.85 -1.43
C ASP A 27 -4.78 -7.55 -2.18
N LEU A 28 -5.05 -6.40 -1.57
CA LEU A 28 -4.74 -5.09 -2.15
C LEU A 28 -3.24 -4.89 -2.37
N PHE A 29 -2.39 -5.27 -1.41
CA PHE A 29 -0.95 -5.08 -1.51
C PHE A 29 -0.25 -6.08 -2.44
N THR A 30 -0.94 -7.16 -2.85
CA THR A 30 -0.45 -8.07 -3.92
C THR A 30 -0.76 -7.58 -5.34
N MET A 31 -1.55 -6.52 -5.51
CA MET A 31 -1.91 -6.01 -6.83
C MET A 31 -0.76 -5.27 -7.50
N ASP A 32 -0.61 -5.48 -8.81
CA ASP A 32 0.36 -4.73 -9.62
C ASP A 32 0.16 -3.21 -9.48
N ASN A 33 1.27 -2.49 -9.35
CA ASN A 33 1.30 -1.03 -9.23
C ASN A 33 0.62 -0.47 -7.96
N ILE A 34 0.35 -1.28 -6.94
CA ILE A 34 0.06 -0.81 -5.59
C ILE A 34 1.32 -0.99 -4.75
N ASN A 35 1.88 0.10 -4.27
CA ASN A 35 3.10 0.10 -3.47
C ASN A 35 2.83 0.23 -1.96
N GLY A 36 1.56 0.33 -1.57
CA GLY A 36 1.12 0.46 -0.17
C GLY A 36 -0.26 1.11 -0.04
N GLY A 37 -0.63 1.49 1.18
CA GLY A 37 -1.93 2.07 1.51
C GLY A 37 -1.86 3.43 2.19
N LEU A 38 -2.77 4.33 1.84
CA LEU A 38 -3.06 5.55 2.61
C LEU A 38 -4.28 5.27 3.49
N ILE A 39 -4.01 4.86 4.74
CA ILE A 39 -5.03 4.25 5.60
C ILE A 39 -5.91 5.31 6.27
N GLY A 40 -7.23 5.20 6.06
CA GLY A 40 -8.26 6.06 6.65
C GLY A 40 -8.69 5.59 8.04
N GLY A 41 -10.00 5.34 8.20
CA GLY A 41 -10.61 5.02 9.52
C GLY A 41 -9.97 3.86 10.28
N ALA A 42 -9.48 2.82 9.57
CA ALA A 42 -8.78 1.68 10.20
C ALA A 42 -7.49 2.09 10.94
N SER A 43 -6.88 3.24 10.60
CA SER A 43 -5.72 3.75 11.33
C SER A 43 -6.04 4.26 12.75
N LEU A 44 -7.33 4.49 13.05
CA LEU A 44 -7.78 4.92 14.37
C LEU A 44 -7.91 3.76 15.37
N ASN A 45 -7.84 2.52 14.88
CA ASN A 45 -7.76 1.31 15.68
C ASN A 45 -6.33 0.74 15.61
N GLY A 46 -5.60 0.76 16.73
CA GLY A 46 -4.20 0.34 16.76
C GLY A 46 -3.98 -1.14 16.39
N GLU A 47 -4.88 -2.03 16.80
CA GLU A 47 -4.78 -3.46 16.49
C GLU A 47 -4.98 -3.69 14.98
N GLU A 48 -6.03 -3.10 14.42
CA GLU A 48 -6.33 -3.20 12.99
C GLU A 48 -5.24 -2.54 12.13
N PHE A 49 -4.65 -1.43 12.58
CA PHE A 49 -3.54 -0.80 11.87
C PHE A 49 -2.27 -1.67 11.87
N VAL A 50 -2.00 -2.38 12.97
CA VAL A 50 -0.90 -3.36 13.05
C VAL A 50 -1.16 -4.54 12.11
N GLU A 51 -2.40 -5.04 12.03
CA GLU A 51 -2.76 -6.09 11.07
C GLU A 51 -2.49 -5.67 9.62
N ILE A 52 -2.88 -4.44 9.24
CA ILE A 52 -2.61 -3.87 7.91
C ILE A 52 -1.09 -3.76 7.67
N TYR A 53 -0.33 -3.32 8.67
CA TYR A 53 1.13 -3.25 8.57
C TYR A 53 1.76 -4.63 8.35
N GLN A 54 1.33 -5.64 9.11
CA GLN A 54 1.84 -7.01 8.98
C GLN A 54 1.52 -7.61 7.62
N ALA A 55 0.36 -7.30 7.04
CA ALA A 55 0.03 -7.69 5.68
C ALA A 55 1.05 -7.12 4.68
N ALA A 56 1.41 -5.84 4.79
CA ALA A 56 2.43 -5.22 3.95
C ALA A 56 3.85 -5.78 4.22
N GLU A 57 4.24 -5.94 5.49
CA GLU A 57 5.54 -6.48 5.88
C GLU A 57 5.75 -7.89 5.35
N SER A 58 4.72 -8.74 5.41
CA SER A 58 4.81 -10.14 4.96
C SER A 58 5.21 -10.29 3.49
N LEU A 59 4.80 -9.33 2.64
CA LEU A 59 5.07 -9.35 1.20
C LEU A 59 6.49 -8.88 0.84
N ILE A 60 7.22 -8.27 1.78
CA ILE A 60 8.61 -7.84 1.56
C ILE A 60 9.58 -9.04 1.65
N TYR A 61 9.20 -10.08 2.40
CA TYR A 61 10.02 -11.26 2.65
C TYR A 61 9.57 -12.51 1.86
N GLU A 62 8.51 -12.40 1.06
CA GLU A 62 8.10 -13.40 0.06
C GLU A 62 8.90 -13.23 -1.25
#